data_AF-A0A2W7BM56-F1
#
_entry.id   AF-A0A2W7BM56-F1
#
_cell.length_a   1.000
_cell.length_b   1.000
_cell.length_c   1.000
_cell.angle_alpha   90.00
_cell.angle_beta   90.00
_cell.angle_gamma   90.00
#
_symmetry.space_group_name_H-M   'P 1'
#
loop_
_entity.id
_entity.type
_entity.pdbx_description
1 polymer ?
#
loop_
_entity_poly.entity_id
_entity_poly.type
_entity_poly.pdbx_seq_one_letter_code
_entity_poly.pdbx_strand_id
1 'polypeptide(L)'
;MKRSLIATLALIVPLVLSNPVKAENLNQVKQLLETGECARCDLQGANLSGAHLIGADLRDANLRDANLAEANLEGADLTGANLQGASLQNAMVTNASLNNANLKKADFAYAKLYDADVTGAAMDGINIKNAEIYNTGIGIGGGDE
;
A
#
# COMPACT_ATOMS: atom_id res chain seq x y z
N MET A 1 -36.71 0.98 -27.47
CA MET A 1 -35.47 0.72 -26.71
C MET A 1 -35.25 1.87 -25.75
N LYS A 2 -35.43 1.65 -24.44
CA LYS A 2 -35.37 2.69 -23.39
C LYS A 2 -33.90 3.07 -23.14
N ARG A 3 -33.57 4.35 -23.28
CA ARG A 3 -32.27 4.91 -22.84
C ARG A 3 -32.45 5.37 -21.39
N SER A 4 -31.83 4.66 -20.45
CA SER A 4 -31.84 5.04 -19.03
C SER A 4 -30.77 6.13 -18.83
N LEU A 5 -31.21 7.31 -18.41
CA LEU A 5 -30.35 8.40 -17.94
C LEU A 5 -29.88 8.05 -16.52
N ILE A 6 -28.59 7.77 -16.35
CA ILE A 6 -27.99 7.66 -15.01
C ILE A 6 -27.58 9.07 -14.58
N ALA A 7 -28.26 9.59 -13.56
CA ALA A 7 -27.90 10.82 -12.89
C ALA A 7 -26.69 10.55 -11.98
N THR A 8 -25.51 11.06 -12.35
CA THR A 8 -24.33 11.04 -11.47
C THR A 8 -24.44 12.19 -10.47
N LEU A 9 -24.70 11.85 -9.21
CA LEU A 9 -24.67 12.76 -8.09
C LEU A 9 -23.20 13.09 -7.78
N ALA A 10 -22.74 14.30 -8.15
CA ALA A 10 -21.40 14.76 -7.81
C ALA A 10 -21.35 15.11 -6.32
N LEU A 11 -20.70 14.26 -5.51
CA LEU A 11 -20.39 14.58 -4.12
C LEU A 11 -19.22 15.59 -4.12
N ILE A 12 -19.50 16.85 -3.78
CA ILE A 12 -18.46 17.87 -3.60
C ILE A 12 -17.83 17.64 -2.21
N VAL A 13 -16.62 17.08 -2.19
CA VAL A 13 -15.80 16.99 -0.97
C VAL A 13 -15.16 18.37 -0.70
N PRO A 14 -15.12 18.87 0.55
CA PRO A 14 -14.50 20.15 0.87
C PRO A 14 -13.00 20.10 0.57
N LEU A 15 -12.53 21.10 -0.17
CA LEU A 15 -11.13 21.28 -0.55
C LEU A 15 -10.29 21.64 0.69
N VAL A 16 -9.55 20.67 1.22
CA VAL A 16 -8.52 20.93 2.25
C VAL A 16 -7.24 21.34 1.52
N LEU A 17 -6.70 22.51 1.86
CA LEU A 17 -5.46 23.05 1.30
C LEU A 17 -4.28 22.12 1.61
N SER A 18 -3.77 21.38 0.63
CA SER A 18 -2.51 20.65 0.74
C SER A 18 -1.36 21.50 0.20
N ASN A 19 -0.24 21.46 0.91
CA ASN A 19 1.09 21.96 0.53
C ASN A 19 1.46 21.55 -0.91
N PRO A 20 2.48 22.13 -1.58
CA PRO A 20 2.83 21.73 -2.94
C PRO A 20 3.38 20.28 -2.94
N VAL A 21 2.45 19.33 -3.01
CA VAL A 21 2.68 17.90 -3.08
C VAL A 21 3.22 17.61 -4.47
N LYS A 22 4.36 16.91 -4.50
CA LYS A 22 4.90 16.22 -5.66
C LYS A 22 3.74 15.64 -6.47
N ALA A 23 3.49 16.13 -7.68
CA ALA A 23 2.22 15.92 -8.39
C ALA A 23 1.81 14.45 -8.36
N GLU A 24 0.82 14.13 -7.52
CA GLU A 24 0.22 12.81 -7.43
C GLU A 24 -0.33 12.44 -8.81
N ASN A 25 -0.02 11.25 -9.31
CA ASN A 25 -0.59 10.78 -10.57
C ASN A 25 -2.04 10.35 -10.33
N LEU A 26 -2.94 11.33 -10.24
CA LEU A 26 -4.36 11.15 -9.92
C LEU A 26 -5.05 10.13 -10.83
N ASN A 27 -4.61 10.02 -12.09
CA ASN A 27 -5.16 9.03 -13.03
C ASN A 27 -4.79 7.59 -12.62
N GLN A 28 -3.55 7.36 -12.19
CA GLN A 28 -3.12 6.03 -11.75
C GLN A 28 -3.67 5.69 -10.37
N VAL A 29 -3.77 6.66 -9.46
CA VAL A 29 -4.46 6.46 -8.17
C VAL A 29 -5.91 6.07 -8.41
N LYS A 30 -6.63 6.80 -9.28
CA LYS A 30 -8.00 6.47 -9.64
C LYS A 30 -8.11 5.08 -10.26
N GLN A 31 -7.22 4.73 -11.19
CA GLN A 31 -7.19 3.40 -11.80
C GLN A 31 -7.06 2.32 -10.73
N LEU A 32 -6.09 2.45 -9.82
CA LEU A 32 -5.90 1.50 -8.72
C LEU A 32 -7.16 1.38 -7.86
N LEU A 33 -7.75 2.50 -7.46
CA LEU A 33 -8.92 2.49 -6.56
C LEU A 33 -10.20 1.96 -7.23
N GLU A 34 -10.35 2.13 -8.55
CA GLU A 34 -11.52 1.65 -9.28
C GLU A 34 -11.39 0.19 -9.72
N THR A 35 -10.17 -0.29 -9.98
CA THR A 35 -9.94 -1.57 -10.66
C THR A 35 -9.10 -2.56 -9.87
N GLY A 36 -8.32 -2.10 -8.89
CA GLY A 36 -7.28 -2.90 -8.24
C GLY A 36 -6.04 -3.12 -9.12
N GLU A 37 -6.01 -2.63 -10.35
CA GLU A 37 -4.95 -2.91 -11.33
C GLU A 37 -3.99 -1.73 -11.46
N CYS A 38 -2.75 -1.88 -11.00
CA CYS A 38 -1.72 -0.85 -11.16
C CYS A 38 -0.28 -1.41 -11.24
N ALA A 39 -0.10 -2.55 -11.91
CA ALA A 39 1.23 -3.06 -12.22
C ALA A 39 2.07 -2.00 -12.95
N ARG A 40 3.27 -1.71 -12.42
CA ARG A 40 4.22 -0.69 -12.90
C ARG A 40 3.72 0.76 -12.86
N CYS A 41 2.66 1.05 -12.11
CA CYS A 41 2.22 2.44 -11.91
C CYS A 41 3.27 3.27 -11.17
N ASP A 42 3.24 4.58 -11.41
CA ASP A 42 3.98 5.57 -10.64
C ASP A 42 3.06 6.21 -9.59
N LEU A 43 3.07 5.63 -8.39
CA LEU A 43 2.26 6.02 -7.23
C LEU A 43 3.14 6.65 -6.15
N GLN A 44 4.28 7.22 -6.54
CA GLN A 44 5.23 7.79 -5.60
C GLN A 44 4.58 8.93 -4.83
N GLY A 45 4.65 8.87 -3.50
CA GLY A 45 4.06 9.88 -2.62
C GLY A 45 2.53 9.94 -2.67
N ALA A 46 1.86 8.98 -3.33
CA ALA A 46 0.41 8.95 -3.41
C ALA A 46 -0.21 8.78 -2.02
N ASN A 47 -1.38 9.39 -1.81
CA ASN A 47 -2.14 9.22 -0.58
C ASN A 47 -3.18 8.12 -0.75
N LEU A 48 -2.85 6.92 -0.29
CA LEU A 48 -3.66 5.71 -0.33
C LEU A 48 -4.09 5.28 1.09
N SER A 49 -4.11 6.21 2.04
CA SER A 49 -4.49 5.89 3.42
C SER A 49 -5.94 5.44 3.50
N GLY A 50 -6.17 4.34 4.23
CA GLY A 50 -7.48 3.69 4.36
C GLY A 50 -7.99 3.04 3.07
N ALA A 51 -7.17 2.95 2.01
CA ALA A 51 -7.61 2.39 0.75
C ALA A 51 -7.95 0.88 0.87
N HIS A 52 -9.02 0.47 0.19
CA HIS A 52 -9.39 -0.94 0.07
C HIS A 52 -8.69 -1.53 -1.17
N LEU A 53 -7.55 -2.18 -0.95
CA LEU A 53 -6.67 -2.72 -1.97
C LEU A 53 -6.56 -4.25 -1.89
N ILE A 54 -7.61 -4.91 -1.42
CA ILE A 54 -7.69 -6.37 -1.29
C ILE A 54 -7.47 -6.99 -2.67
N GLY A 55 -6.47 -7.87 -2.79
CA GLY A 55 -6.14 -8.55 -4.04
C GLY A 55 -5.61 -7.64 -5.17
N ALA A 56 -5.24 -6.40 -4.88
CA ALA A 56 -4.75 -5.47 -5.89
C ALA A 56 -3.45 -5.96 -6.55
N ASP A 57 -3.32 -5.75 -7.87
CA ASP A 57 -2.09 -5.95 -8.62
C ASP A 57 -1.25 -4.66 -8.59
N LEU A 58 -0.21 -4.67 -7.76
CA LEU A 58 0.76 -3.60 -7.57
C LEU A 58 2.18 -4.04 -7.98
N ARG A 59 2.30 -5.10 -8.79
CA ARG A 59 3.60 -5.63 -9.22
C ARG A 59 4.46 -4.56 -9.86
N ASP A 60 5.71 -4.48 -9.45
CA ASP A 60 6.69 -3.50 -9.93
C ASP A 60 6.24 -2.02 -9.81
N ALA A 61 5.21 -1.70 -9.04
CA ALA A 61 4.73 -0.33 -8.86
C ALA A 61 5.75 0.51 -8.07
N ASN A 62 5.87 1.79 -8.40
CA ASN A 62 6.64 2.74 -7.63
C ASN A 62 5.74 3.37 -6.55
N LEU A 63 5.83 2.87 -5.31
CA LEU A 63 5.12 3.35 -4.12
C LEU A 63 6.05 4.11 -3.17
N ARG A 64 7.18 4.60 -3.67
CA ARG A 64 8.19 5.27 -2.83
C ARG A 64 7.59 6.50 -2.15
N ASP A 65 7.76 6.55 -0.83
CA ASP A 65 7.20 7.58 0.07
C ASP A 65 5.65 7.67 0.06
N ALA A 66 4.93 6.65 -0.46
CA ALA A 66 3.47 6.64 -0.45
C ALA A 66 2.91 6.49 0.96
N ASN A 67 1.73 7.07 1.18
CA ASN A 67 0.98 6.89 2.42
C ASN A 67 -0.06 5.77 2.24
N LEU A 68 0.21 4.60 2.80
CA LEU A 68 -0.67 3.41 2.85
C LEU A 68 -1.16 3.15 4.28
N ALA A 69 -1.12 4.14 5.17
CA ALA A 69 -1.58 3.97 6.55
C ALA A 69 -3.04 3.52 6.59
N GLU A 70 -3.34 2.50 7.39
CA GLU A 70 -4.68 1.89 7.53
C GLU A 70 -5.21 1.24 6.24
N ALA A 71 -4.41 1.11 5.17
CA ALA A 71 -4.84 0.43 3.95
C ALA A 71 -5.04 -1.07 4.19
N ASN A 72 -6.01 -1.65 3.50
CA ASN A 72 -6.20 -3.09 3.45
C ASN A 72 -5.58 -3.65 2.17
N LEU A 73 -4.43 -4.31 2.31
CA LEU A 73 -3.65 -4.96 1.26
C LEU A 73 -3.77 -6.48 1.32
N GLU A 74 -4.83 -7.02 1.92
CA GLU A 74 -5.01 -8.46 2.05
C GLU A 74 -4.96 -9.15 0.67
N GLY A 75 -4.05 -10.09 0.50
CA GLY A 75 -3.86 -10.82 -0.75
C GLY A 75 -3.33 -9.98 -1.93
N ALA A 76 -2.91 -8.73 -1.72
CA ALA A 76 -2.36 -7.89 -2.79
C ALA A 76 -1.02 -8.44 -3.30
N ASP A 77 -0.77 -8.29 -4.60
CA ASP A 77 0.50 -8.65 -5.24
C ASP A 77 1.38 -7.40 -5.40
N LEU A 78 2.36 -7.25 -4.51
CA LEU A 78 3.38 -6.20 -4.50
C LEU A 78 4.75 -6.74 -4.93
N THR A 79 4.79 -7.85 -5.68
CA THR A 79 6.06 -8.45 -6.15
C THR A 79 6.88 -7.41 -6.91
N GLY A 80 8.13 -7.21 -6.49
CA GLY A 80 9.06 -6.25 -7.10
C GLY A 80 8.73 -4.77 -6.88
N ALA A 81 7.67 -4.44 -6.14
CA ALA A 81 7.27 -3.05 -5.91
C ALA A 81 8.32 -2.27 -5.11
N ASN A 82 8.42 -0.96 -5.37
CA ASN A 82 9.29 -0.07 -4.63
C ASN A 82 8.50 0.68 -3.55
N LEU A 83 8.56 0.20 -2.31
CA LEU A 83 7.93 0.80 -1.12
C LEU A 83 8.93 1.54 -0.21
N GLN A 84 10.08 1.96 -0.74
CA GLN A 84 11.07 2.65 0.06
C GLN A 84 10.46 3.88 0.75
N GLY A 85 10.58 3.96 2.08
CA GLY A 85 10.03 5.06 2.87
C GLY A 85 8.50 5.16 2.92
N ALA A 86 7.77 4.17 2.39
CA ALA A 86 6.31 4.18 2.44
C ALA A 86 5.81 4.00 3.89
N SER A 87 4.70 4.66 4.22
CA SER A 87 4.01 4.49 5.50
C SER A 87 2.94 3.41 5.36
N LEU A 88 3.08 2.30 6.08
CA LEU A 88 2.10 1.22 6.18
C LEU A 88 1.58 1.07 7.63
N GLN A 89 1.58 2.16 8.39
CA GLN A 89 1.16 2.13 9.79
C GLN A 89 -0.29 1.62 9.90
N ASN A 90 -0.54 0.67 10.80
CA ASN A 90 -1.87 0.03 10.97
C ASN A 90 -2.43 -0.66 9.71
N ALA A 91 -1.64 -0.88 8.66
CA ALA A 91 -2.12 -1.55 7.45
C ALA A 91 -2.38 -3.05 7.71
N MET A 92 -3.30 -3.63 6.94
CA MET A 92 -3.52 -5.08 6.89
C MET A 92 -2.76 -5.63 5.67
N VAL A 93 -1.74 -6.43 5.91
CA VAL A 93 -0.83 -6.98 4.87
C VAL A 93 -0.90 -8.51 4.87
N THR A 94 -2.05 -9.06 5.26
CA THR A 94 -2.28 -10.51 5.37
C THR A 94 -2.26 -11.17 4.00
N ASN A 95 -1.57 -12.31 3.84
CA ASN A 95 -1.45 -13.06 2.57
C ASN A 95 -0.89 -12.24 1.39
N ALA A 96 -0.27 -11.09 1.62
CA ALA A 96 0.26 -10.25 0.53
C ALA A 96 1.60 -10.81 0.00
N SER A 97 1.82 -10.69 -1.31
CA SER A 97 3.10 -11.01 -1.95
C SER A 97 3.99 -9.76 -1.96
N LEU A 98 5.09 -9.78 -1.23
CA LEU A 98 6.12 -8.73 -1.18
C LEU A 98 7.46 -9.24 -1.73
N ASN A 99 7.44 -10.33 -2.50
CA ASN A 99 8.63 -10.97 -3.03
C ASN A 99 9.48 -9.96 -3.82
N ASN A 100 10.78 -9.89 -3.52
CA ASN A 100 11.73 -8.97 -4.14
C ASN A 100 11.36 -7.47 -4.04
N ALA A 101 10.41 -7.09 -3.18
CA ALA A 101 10.05 -5.69 -2.99
C ALA A 101 11.18 -4.90 -2.31
N ASN A 102 11.28 -3.61 -2.61
CA ASN A 102 12.16 -2.70 -1.88
C ASN A 102 11.38 -2.08 -0.72
N LEU A 103 11.57 -2.59 0.50
CA LEU A 103 10.92 -2.15 1.73
C LEU A 103 11.83 -1.27 2.59
N LYS A 104 12.98 -0.82 2.07
CA LYS A 104 13.94 -0.06 2.88
C LYS A 104 13.27 1.16 3.52
N LYS A 105 13.41 1.30 4.84
CA LYS A 105 12.81 2.38 5.64
C LYS A 105 11.28 2.46 5.59
N ALA A 106 10.59 1.41 5.12
CA ALA A 106 9.13 1.36 5.20
C ALA A 106 8.68 1.27 6.67
N ASP A 107 7.56 1.91 6.99
CA ASP A 107 7.02 1.96 8.33
C ASP A 107 5.81 1.05 8.48
N PHE A 108 6.01 -0.11 9.10
CA PHE A 108 4.99 -1.11 9.42
C PHE A 108 4.53 -1.03 10.88
N ALA A 109 4.73 0.09 11.58
CA ALA A 109 4.31 0.16 12.97
C ALA A 109 2.81 -0.15 13.12
N TYR A 110 2.47 -1.03 14.06
CA TYR A 110 1.11 -1.50 14.31
C TYR A 110 0.43 -2.23 13.14
N ALA A 111 1.14 -2.52 12.05
CA ALA A 111 0.60 -3.27 10.93
C ALA A 111 0.41 -4.75 11.27
N LYS A 112 -0.49 -5.42 10.55
CA LYS A 112 -0.69 -6.86 10.62
C LYS A 112 -0.05 -7.52 9.40
N LEU A 113 1.01 -8.28 9.62
CA LEU A 113 1.73 -9.04 8.61
C LEU A 113 1.58 -10.53 8.92
N TYR A 114 0.48 -11.11 8.45
CA TYR A 114 0.20 -12.53 8.60
C TYR A 114 0.37 -13.22 7.26
N ASP A 115 1.12 -14.32 7.22
CA ASP A 115 1.28 -15.13 6.01
C ASP A 115 1.77 -14.33 4.79
N ALA A 116 2.49 -13.22 5.02
CA ALA A 116 3.01 -12.37 3.95
C ALA A 116 4.33 -12.95 3.43
N ASP A 117 4.47 -13.03 2.11
CA ASP A 117 5.70 -13.52 1.50
C ASP A 117 6.67 -12.36 1.24
N VAL A 118 7.72 -12.28 2.06
CA VAL A 118 8.77 -11.27 1.95
C VAL A 118 10.06 -11.82 1.34
N THR A 119 10.00 -12.96 0.64
CA THR A 119 11.19 -13.62 0.08
C THR A 119 11.95 -12.70 -0.85
N GLY A 120 13.23 -12.45 -0.55
CA GLY A 120 14.09 -11.57 -1.33
C GLY A 120 13.82 -10.07 -1.17
N ALA A 121 12.87 -9.67 -0.31
CA ALA A 121 12.59 -8.27 -0.07
C ALA A 121 13.76 -7.57 0.64
N ALA A 122 14.06 -6.33 0.23
CA ALA A 122 15.09 -5.52 0.85
C ALA A 122 14.50 -4.76 2.05
N MET A 123 14.86 -5.12 3.28
CA MET A 123 14.19 -4.65 4.51
C MET A 123 15.08 -3.78 5.41
N ASP A 124 16.13 -3.16 4.86
CA ASP A 124 17.05 -2.32 5.66
C ASP A 124 16.30 -1.14 6.30
N GLY A 125 16.32 -1.09 7.64
CA GLY A 125 15.75 0.02 8.41
C GLY A 125 14.22 0.08 8.44
N ILE A 126 13.52 -1.04 8.19
CA ILE A 126 12.06 -1.09 8.41
C ILE A 126 11.72 -0.78 9.87
N ASN A 127 10.60 -0.11 10.09
CA ASN A 127 10.02 0.04 11.43
C ASN A 127 8.91 -0.99 11.61
N ILE A 128 9.06 -1.87 12.60
CA ILE A 128 8.06 -2.91 12.94
C ILE A 128 7.57 -2.76 14.38
N LYS A 129 7.66 -1.55 14.95
CA LYS A 129 7.22 -1.28 16.31
C LYS A 129 5.76 -1.69 16.48
N ASN A 130 5.50 -2.62 17.42
CA ASN A 130 4.17 -3.15 17.70
C ASN A 130 3.46 -3.78 16.49
N ALA A 131 4.20 -4.13 15.42
CA ALA A 131 3.63 -4.88 14.32
C ALA A 131 3.27 -6.30 14.80
N GLU A 132 2.12 -6.80 14.35
CA GLU A 132 1.74 -8.18 14.57
C GLU A 132 2.26 -9.01 13.40
N ILE A 133 3.29 -9.82 13.63
CA ILE A 133 3.98 -10.60 12.60
C ILE A 133 3.77 -12.09 12.88
N TYR A 134 3.12 -12.79 11.97
CA TYR A 134 2.87 -14.23 12.07
C TYR A 134 3.12 -14.91 10.73
N ASN A 135 3.82 -16.05 10.74
CA ASN A 135 4.16 -16.81 9.54
C ASN A 135 4.69 -15.95 8.37
N THR A 136 5.48 -14.93 8.69
CA THR A 136 6.04 -13.97 7.74
C THR A 136 7.54 -13.96 7.96
N GLY A 137 8.33 -14.00 6.88
CA GLY A 137 9.79 -14.12 6.89
C GLY A 137 10.56 -12.90 7.42
N ILE A 138 10.02 -12.17 8.39
CA ILE A 138 10.65 -11.05 9.09
C ILE A 138 11.12 -11.57 10.45
N GLY A 139 12.43 -11.67 10.63
CA GLY A 139 13.00 -12.01 11.92
C GLY A 139 12.72 -10.90 12.94
N ILE A 140 11.73 -11.10 13.79
CA ILE A 140 11.66 -10.36 15.05
C ILE A 140 12.80 -10.89 15.91
N GLY A 141 13.82 -10.06 16.16
CA GLY A 141 14.84 -10.40 17.15
C GLY A 141 14.13 -10.63 18.48
N GLY A 142 13.99 -11.89 18.88
CA GLY A 142 13.48 -12.26 20.18
C GLY A 142 14.41 -11.67 21.23
N GLY A 143 13.98 -10.58 21.86
CA GLY A 143 14.44 -10.30 23.21
C GLY A 143 13.85 -11.40 24.07
N ASP A 144 14.70 -12.34 24.49
CA ASP A 144 14.40 -13.20 25.62
C ASP A 144 14.04 -12.28 26.81
N GLU A 145 12.77 -12.27 27.20
CA GLU A 145 12.33 -11.99 28.57
C GLU A 145 11.69 -13.25 29.15
#